data_AF-A0A5D0XV91-F1
#
_entry.id   AF-A0A5D0XV91-F1
#
_cell.length_a   1.000
_cell.length_b   1.000
_cell.length_c   1.000
_cell.angle_alpha   90.00
_cell.angle_beta   90.00
_cell.angle_gamma   90.00
#
_symmetry.space_group_name_H-M   'P 1'
#
loop_
_entity.id
_entity.type
_entity.pdbx_description
1 polymer ?
#
loop_
_entity_poly.entity_id
_entity_poly.type
_entity_poly.pdbx_seq_one_letter_code
_entity_poly.pdbx_strand_id
1 'polypeptide(L)'
;MTTAPGTGGEDPGLPLHGAVEAKDPDAGVPWQRVHFISPLVRGWIALVAILYFVGRDWFEGLFDAGSRARGPLPEGVGLLLAGGVVLGVVLLIAAGFFVAWYFTRYQVTAEHVRVHSGVIFRQQRQARLDRVQAIDIVQPLLARIFGLAELKFEVADAGESAVRLAFLKLDDATRLRATILARAAGVETDPEHPEDIVEAPEREVVALRPGRVIGAAVLSGATVVLLVAAIAVFVLGVVLGTAIVATSFIPILIGVGGAYWSALGTGYNFRAATSPDGIRMRYGLLDTRAQTVPPGRVQALSIVQSPLWRLKGWYRVSVNVAGYGAAASSEGQARATLLPVGTREEVLQILALVLPDPGTERPVELFSAGMTGRDGYEGFVTTPRRARWLAPLAWRRNGFAVTSTALLMRSGVLWRQLVVVPHERTQSLSIEQGPLDRRFRVSTLQFQTTPGPVSPRVHQTDSDAAWDLFHGQAARAAEARRRSAPEQWMKPLVVRQPAAPGTAPMPAGLPADAVPTTGTLSATDTLPTTDALPATGERPAQPGVREIMPEVPSYVPAPPVGGPADAPR
;
A
#
# COMPACT_ATOMS: atom_id res chain seq x y z
N MET A 1 43.14 -47.34 -24.60
CA MET A 1 44.16 -48.40 -24.43
C MET A 1 45.23 -47.83 -23.51
N THR A 2 45.66 -48.36 -22.37
CA THR A 2 45.31 -49.47 -21.46
C THR A 2 46.16 -49.24 -20.19
N THR A 3 45.82 -49.91 -19.08
CA THR A 3 46.54 -50.06 -17.77
C THR A 3 46.26 -48.96 -16.73
N ALA A 4 45.90 -49.22 -15.47
CA ALA A 4 45.50 -50.42 -14.71
C ALA A 4 44.89 -49.95 -13.36
N PRO A 5 44.18 -50.81 -12.59
CA PRO A 5 43.37 -50.45 -11.41
C PRO A 5 44.11 -50.68 -10.07
N GLY A 6 43.75 -49.89 -9.04
CA GLY A 6 44.26 -50.00 -7.67
C GLY A 6 43.13 -50.24 -6.65
N THR A 7 43.34 -51.23 -5.80
CA THR A 7 42.45 -51.92 -4.87
C THR A 7 42.19 -51.20 -3.55
N GLY A 8 40.99 -51.42 -3.00
CA GLY A 8 40.77 -51.93 -1.63
C GLY A 8 41.04 -51.01 -0.43
N GLY A 9 39.96 -50.55 0.19
CA GLY A 9 39.91 -50.10 1.58
C GLY A 9 38.49 -50.29 2.12
N GLU A 10 38.24 -51.44 2.73
CA GLU A 10 37.06 -51.70 3.55
C GLU A 10 37.14 -50.88 4.83
N ASP A 11 36.18 -49.99 5.05
CA ASP A 11 35.93 -49.36 6.37
C ASP A 11 34.71 -50.04 7.02
N PRO A 12 34.84 -50.60 8.23
CA PRO A 12 33.76 -51.34 8.89
C PRO A 12 32.78 -50.41 9.61
N GLY A 13 31.50 -50.62 9.31
CA GLY A 13 30.33 -50.41 10.18
C GLY A 13 30.35 -49.28 11.21
N LEU A 14 29.76 -48.14 10.84
CA LEU A 14 29.12 -47.25 11.81
C LEU A 14 27.60 -47.52 11.82
N PRO A 15 26.99 -47.78 12.99
CA PRO A 15 25.56 -48.08 13.07
C PRO A 15 24.78 -46.82 12.70
N LEU A 16 23.90 -46.97 11.70
CA LEU A 16 22.89 -45.99 11.32
C LEU A 16 22.13 -45.55 12.58
N HIS A 17 22.51 -44.38 13.11
CA HIS A 17 21.68 -43.67 14.06
C HIS A 17 20.31 -43.52 13.41
N GLY A 18 19.29 -44.02 14.11
CA GLY A 18 17.92 -44.02 13.65
C GLY A 18 17.61 -42.67 13.02
N ALA A 19 17.24 -42.73 11.74
CA ALA A 19 16.41 -41.68 11.18
C ALA A 19 15.20 -41.62 12.10
N VAL A 20 15.22 -40.66 13.03
CA VAL A 20 14.00 -40.14 13.62
C VAL A 20 13.24 -39.66 12.41
N GLU A 21 12.35 -40.53 11.93
CA GLU A 21 11.35 -40.20 10.93
C GLU A 21 10.69 -38.96 11.48
N ALA A 22 11.03 -37.80 10.90
CA ALA A 22 10.48 -36.53 11.31
C ALA A 22 8.98 -36.67 11.11
N LYS A 23 8.27 -36.98 12.19
CA LYS A 23 6.83 -37.14 12.20
C LYS A 23 6.28 -35.86 11.60
N ASP A 24 5.79 -35.95 10.37
CA ASP A 24 5.30 -34.79 9.63
C ASP A 24 4.32 -34.06 10.57
N PRO A 25 4.63 -32.84 11.03
CA PRO A 25 3.76 -32.11 11.96
C PRO A 25 2.38 -31.86 11.35
N ASP A 26 2.25 -32.10 10.03
CA ASP A 26 1.02 -31.97 9.27
C ASP A 26 0.21 -33.28 9.16
N ALA A 27 0.71 -34.40 9.70
CA ALA A 27 0.05 -35.71 9.66
C ALA A 27 -1.19 -35.74 10.56
N GLY A 28 -2.30 -35.18 10.06
CA GLY A 28 -3.60 -35.19 10.74
C GLY A 28 -4.55 -34.07 10.34
N VAL A 29 -4.08 -33.02 9.65
CA VAL A 29 -4.96 -31.91 9.25
C VAL A 29 -5.76 -32.28 7.99
N PRO A 30 -7.11 -32.35 8.05
CA PRO A 30 -7.91 -32.76 6.90
C PRO A 30 -7.96 -31.69 5.80
N TRP A 31 -7.98 -32.13 4.54
CA TRP A 31 -8.25 -31.25 3.40
C TRP A 31 -9.67 -30.71 3.46
N GLN A 32 -9.80 -29.39 3.37
CA GLN A 32 -11.08 -28.70 3.34
C GLN A 32 -11.46 -28.34 1.90
N ARG A 33 -12.76 -28.32 1.62
CA ARG A 33 -13.29 -27.89 0.32
C ARG A 33 -13.59 -26.40 0.36
N VAL A 34 -13.40 -25.74 -0.77
CA VAL A 34 -13.81 -24.34 -0.95
C VAL A 34 -15.34 -24.22 -0.99
N HIS A 35 -15.85 -23.01 -0.82
CA HIS A 35 -17.28 -22.74 -0.93
C HIS A 35 -17.83 -23.11 -2.31
N PHE A 36 -19.07 -23.60 -2.41
CA PHE A 36 -19.66 -24.08 -3.67
C PHE A 36 -19.76 -23.01 -4.77
N ILE A 37 -19.88 -21.74 -4.37
CA ILE A 37 -19.97 -20.59 -5.30
C ILE A 37 -18.60 -20.21 -5.86
N SER A 38 -17.48 -20.72 -5.32
CA SER A 38 -16.12 -20.34 -5.70
C SER A 38 -15.84 -20.34 -7.21
N PRO A 39 -16.24 -21.39 -7.98
CA PRO A 39 -16.03 -21.38 -9.42
C PRO A 39 -16.84 -20.32 -10.15
N LEU A 40 -18.07 -20.06 -9.69
CA LEU A 40 -18.93 -19.02 -10.26
C LEU A 40 -18.31 -17.63 -10.04
N VAL A 41 -17.81 -17.35 -8.83
CA VAL A 41 -17.14 -16.06 -8.54
C VAL A 41 -15.90 -15.85 -9.41
N ARG A 42 -15.13 -16.91 -9.70
CA ARG A 42 -13.93 -16.83 -10.57
C ARG A 42 -14.25 -16.76 -12.06
N GLY A 43 -15.34 -17.41 -12.49
CA GLY A 43 -15.62 -17.67 -13.90
C GLY A 43 -16.84 -16.95 -14.47
N TRP A 44 -17.49 -16.04 -13.74
CA TRP A 44 -18.72 -15.40 -14.21
C TRP A 44 -18.55 -14.59 -15.50
N ILE A 45 -17.35 -14.02 -15.75
CA ILE A 45 -17.07 -13.30 -17.02
C ILE A 45 -17.13 -14.29 -18.20
N ALA A 46 -16.60 -15.49 -18.02
CA ALA A 46 -16.69 -16.54 -19.05
C ALA A 46 -18.15 -16.96 -19.25
N LEU A 47 -18.94 -17.08 -18.18
CA LEU A 47 -20.38 -17.33 -18.26
C LEU A 47 -21.10 -16.21 -19.05
N VAL A 48 -20.81 -14.94 -18.77
CA VAL A 48 -21.39 -13.80 -19.50
C VAL A 48 -20.96 -13.81 -20.97
N ALA A 49 -19.70 -14.12 -21.27
CA ALA A 49 -19.22 -14.22 -22.64
C ALA A 49 -19.95 -15.35 -23.40
N ILE A 50 -20.06 -16.53 -22.80
CA ILE A 50 -20.79 -17.66 -23.38
C ILE A 50 -22.27 -17.27 -23.61
N LEU A 51 -22.91 -16.66 -22.61
CA LEU A 51 -24.30 -16.20 -22.73
C LEU A 51 -24.47 -15.13 -23.81
N TYR A 52 -23.50 -14.23 -23.96
CA TYR A 52 -23.50 -13.22 -25.02
C TYR A 52 -23.38 -13.85 -26.41
N PHE A 53 -22.43 -14.76 -26.64
CA PHE A 53 -22.27 -15.42 -27.94
C PHE A 53 -23.47 -16.29 -28.28
N VAL A 54 -23.90 -17.14 -27.34
CA VAL A 54 -25.09 -17.99 -27.52
C VAL A 54 -26.34 -17.14 -27.75
N GLY A 55 -26.53 -16.07 -26.97
CA GLY A 55 -27.66 -15.16 -27.09
C GLY A 55 -27.62 -14.34 -28.38
N ARG A 56 -26.44 -13.92 -28.82
CA ARG A 56 -26.23 -13.23 -30.10
C ARG A 56 -26.61 -14.11 -31.28
N ASP A 57 -26.09 -15.33 -31.34
CA ASP A 57 -26.38 -16.27 -32.44
C ASP A 57 -27.89 -16.58 -32.50
N TRP A 58 -28.51 -16.71 -31.33
CA TRP A 58 -29.96 -16.89 -31.20
C TRP A 58 -30.76 -15.66 -31.66
N PHE A 59 -30.32 -14.46 -31.27
CA PHE A 59 -30.97 -13.19 -31.61
C PHE A 59 -30.84 -12.90 -33.10
N GLU A 60 -29.64 -13.06 -33.67
CA GLU A 60 -29.42 -12.99 -35.12
C GLU A 60 -30.32 -14.01 -35.83
N GLY A 61 -30.41 -15.24 -35.32
CA GLY A 61 -31.34 -16.25 -35.81
C GLY A 61 -32.82 -15.85 -35.71
N LEU A 62 -33.24 -15.02 -34.75
CA LEU A 62 -34.60 -14.51 -34.61
C LEU A 62 -34.91 -13.33 -35.56
N PHE A 63 -33.93 -12.52 -35.93
CA PHE A 63 -34.11 -11.39 -36.85
C PHE A 63 -33.87 -11.75 -38.32
N ASP A 64 -33.07 -12.79 -38.58
CA ASP A 64 -32.95 -13.41 -39.91
C ASP A 64 -34.20 -14.27 -40.27
N ALA A 65 -35.24 -14.20 -39.43
CA ALA A 65 -36.57 -14.76 -39.62
C ALA A 65 -37.31 -14.27 -40.87
N GLY A 66 -36.77 -13.33 -41.65
CA GLY A 66 -37.26 -13.04 -43.00
C GLY A 66 -37.22 -14.27 -43.93
N SER A 67 -36.43 -15.29 -43.57
CA SER A 67 -36.32 -16.58 -44.27
C SER A 67 -37.22 -17.70 -43.70
N ARG A 68 -37.92 -17.49 -42.57
CA ARG A 68 -38.76 -18.53 -41.93
C ARG A 68 -40.08 -18.83 -42.66
N ALA A 69 -40.36 -18.20 -43.80
CA ALA A 69 -41.48 -18.58 -44.66
C ALA A 69 -41.30 -19.95 -45.35
N ARG A 70 -40.15 -20.64 -45.21
CA ARG A 70 -39.91 -21.99 -45.78
C ARG A 70 -39.08 -22.89 -44.86
N GLY A 71 -39.66 -23.37 -43.77
CA GLY A 71 -39.12 -24.51 -43.00
C GLY A 71 -40.24 -25.51 -42.65
N PRO A 72 -39.98 -26.83 -42.62
CA PRO A 72 -41.01 -27.87 -42.50
C PRO A 72 -41.52 -28.12 -41.07
N LEU A 73 -41.23 -27.22 -40.11
CA LEU A 73 -41.52 -27.44 -38.70
C LEU A 73 -42.75 -26.63 -38.24
N PRO A 74 -43.68 -27.23 -37.47
CA PRO A 74 -44.86 -26.54 -36.97
C PRO A 74 -44.52 -25.32 -36.10
N GLU A 75 -45.34 -24.28 -36.20
CA GLU A 75 -45.27 -23.09 -35.34
C GLU A 75 -45.32 -23.51 -33.86
N GLY A 76 -44.20 -23.36 -33.14
CA GLY A 76 -44.03 -23.77 -31.74
C GLY A 76 -42.91 -24.78 -31.48
N VAL A 77 -42.62 -25.67 -32.43
CA VAL A 77 -41.52 -26.67 -32.29
C VAL A 77 -40.15 -25.99 -32.29
N GLY A 78 -40.00 -24.91 -33.06
CA GLY A 78 -38.79 -24.09 -33.06
C GLY A 78 -38.49 -23.44 -31.71
N LEU A 79 -39.52 -22.96 -31.00
CA LEU A 79 -39.37 -22.36 -29.66
C LEU A 79 -38.99 -23.40 -28.60
N LEU A 80 -39.58 -24.60 -28.67
CA LEU A 80 -39.26 -25.71 -27.76
C LEU A 80 -37.84 -26.25 -27.97
N LEU A 81 -37.44 -26.48 -29.23
CA LEU A 81 -36.07 -26.91 -29.56
C LEU A 81 -35.04 -25.89 -29.10
N ALA A 82 -35.31 -24.62 -29.36
CA ALA A 82 -34.39 -23.56 -29.03
C ALA A 82 -34.32 -23.38 -27.49
N GLY A 83 -35.44 -23.47 -26.76
CA GLY A 83 -35.46 -23.52 -25.30
C GLY A 83 -34.68 -24.72 -24.73
N GLY A 84 -34.77 -25.88 -25.38
CA GLY A 84 -33.98 -27.07 -25.04
C GLY A 84 -32.47 -26.87 -25.22
N VAL A 85 -32.05 -26.18 -26.29
CA VAL A 85 -30.64 -25.82 -26.51
C VAL A 85 -30.13 -24.88 -25.42
N VAL A 86 -30.90 -23.84 -25.07
CA VAL A 86 -30.53 -22.91 -23.99
C VAL A 86 -30.40 -23.65 -22.66
N LEU A 87 -31.37 -24.50 -22.32
CA LEU A 87 -31.33 -25.31 -21.11
C LEU A 87 -30.11 -26.26 -21.11
N GLY A 88 -29.82 -26.91 -22.24
CA GLY A 88 -28.65 -27.76 -22.40
C GLY A 88 -27.33 -27.03 -22.18
N VAL A 89 -27.19 -25.81 -22.73
CA VAL A 89 -26.02 -24.95 -22.52
C VAL A 89 -25.89 -24.56 -21.05
N VAL A 90 -26.97 -24.14 -20.40
CA VAL A 90 -26.97 -23.78 -18.97
C VAL A 90 -26.56 -24.97 -18.10
N LEU A 91 -27.09 -26.17 -18.37
CA LEU A 91 -26.75 -27.38 -17.64
C LEU A 91 -25.28 -27.79 -17.85
N LEU A 92 -24.74 -27.67 -19.07
CA LEU A 92 -23.33 -27.93 -19.33
C LEU A 92 -22.41 -26.97 -18.57
N ILE A 93 -22.77 -25.69 -18.52
CA ILE A 93 -22.00 -24.70 -17.76
C ILE A 93 -22.08 -25.00 -16.25
N ALA A 94 -23.26 -25.31 -15.74
CA ALA A 94 -23.45 -25.70 -14.33
C ALA A 94 -22.64 -26.96 -13.98
N ALA A 95 -22.63 -27.97 -14.86
CA ALA A 95 -21.83 -29.17 -14.70
C ALA A 95 -20.32 -28.83 -14.69
N GLY A 96 -19.85 -27.97 -15.60
CA GLY A 96 -18.47 -27.49 -15.62
C GLY A 96 -18.06 -26.81 -14.31
N PHE A 97 -18.91 -25.92 -13.77
CA PHE A 97 -18.67 -25.29 -12.48
C PHE A 97 -18.68 -26.28 -11.31
N PHE A 98 -19.61 -27.24 -11.31
CA PHE A 98 -19.67 -28.28 -10.29
C PHE A 98 -18.40 -29.14 -10.27
N VAL A 99 -17.94 -29.56 -11.45
CA VAL A 99 -16.69 -30.32 -11.59
C VAL A 99 -15.50 -29.49 -11.11
N ALA A 100 -15.40 -28.21 -11.49
CA ALA A 100 -14.35 -27.33 -11.03
C ALA A 100 -14.33 -27.15 -9.50
N TRP A 101 -15.49 -27.02 -8.86
CA TRP A 101 -15.62 -27.00 -7.41
C TRP A 101 -15.15 -28.31 -6.77
N TYR A 102 -15.59 -29.45 -7.29
CA TYR A 102 -15.30 -30.78 -6.73
C TYR A 102 -13.80 -31.08 -6.64
N PHE A 103 -13.02 -30.58 -7.62
CA PHE A 103 -11.57 -30.76 -7.68
C PHE A 103 -10.76 -29.66 -6.98
N THR A 104 -11.39 -28.64 -6.39
CA THR A 104 -10.68 -27.56 -5.69
C THR A 104 -10.69 -27.80 -4.17
N ARG A 105 -9.49 -27.98 -3.58
CA ARG A 105 -9.31 -28.26 -2.14
C ARG A 105 -8.16 -27.45 -1.55
N TYR A 106 -8.23 -27.19 -0.26
CA TYR A 106 -7.16 -26.48 0.46
C TYR A 106 -6.87 -27.15 1.81
N GLN A 107 -5.70 -26.88 2.35
CA GLN A 107 -5.24 -27.33 3.65
C GLN A 107 -4.45 -26.20 4.29
N VAL A 108 -4.77 -25.84 5.53
CA VAL A 108 -4.03 -24.85 6.33
C VAL A 108 -3.44 -25.59 7.51
N THR A 109 -2.12 -25.73 7.52
CA THR A 109 -1.38 -26.33 8.64
C THR A 109 -0.60 -25.25 9.40
N ALA A 110 0.06 -25.63 10.49
CA ALA A 110 0.89 -24.74 11.30
C ALA A 110 2.01 -24.07 10.47
N GLU A 111 2.63 -24.81 9.55
CA GLU A 111 3.75 -24.30 8.76
C GLU A 111 3.42 -24.00 7.30
N HIS A 112 2.38 -24.61 6.73
CA HIS A 112 2.08 -24.53 5.31
C HIS A 112 0.60 -24.26 4.99
N VAL A 113 0.34 -23.39 4.01
CA VAL A 113 -0.94 -23.29 3.29
C VAL A 113 -0.79 -24.00 1.95
N ARG A 114 -1.57 -25.04 1.71
CA ARG A 114 -1.59 -25.81 0.46
C ARG A 114 -2.93 -25.65 -0.26
N VAL A 115 -2.88 -25.50 -1.58
CA VAL A 115 -4.06 -25.38 -2.44
C VAL A 115 -3.90 -26.28 -3.66
N HIS A 116 -4.89 -27.12 -3.91
CA HIS A 116 -5.02 -27.96 -5.10
C HIS A 116 -6.18 -27.44 -5.94
N SER A 117 -5.94 -27.23 -7.23
CA SER A 117 -6.95 -26.72 -8.16
C SER A 117 -6.77 -27.27 -9.57
N GLY A 118 -7.83 -27.21 -10.37
CA GLY A 118 -7.82 -27.60 -11.78
C GLY A 118 -8.35 -29.01 -12.04
N VAL A 119 -9.00 -29.17 -13.18
CA VAL A 119 -9.65 -30.43 -13.62
C VAL A 119 -8.74 -31.16 -14.60
N ILE A 120 -8.45 -30.51 -15.74
CA ILE A 120 -7.57 -31.04 -16.80
C ILE A 120 -6.11 -30.73 -16.48
N PHE A 121 -5.81 -29.46 -16.19
CA PHE A 121 -4.48 -29.01 -15.77
C PHE A 121 -4.47 -28.84 -14.25
N ARG A 122 -3.96 -29.84 -13.54
CA ARG A 122 -3.86 -29.82 -12.09
C ARG A 122 -2.72 -28.90 -11.65
N GLN A 123 -3.04 -27.96 -10.77
CA GLN A 123 -2.10 -27.02 -10.17
C GLN A 123 -2.07 -27.24 -8.66
N GLN A 124 -0.89 -27.52 -8.13
CA GLN A 124 -0.62 -27.58 -6.70
C GLN A 124 0.24 -26.37 -6.32
N ARG A 125 -0.23 -25.59 -5.35
CA ARG A 125 0.49 -24.44 -4.82
C ARG A 125 0.62 -24.57 -3.31
N GLN A 126 1.79 -24.23 -2.80
CA GLN A 126 2.07 -24.24 -1.36
C GLN A 126 2.82 -22.98 -0.96
N ALA A 127 2.45 -22.38 0.17
CA ALA A 127 3.14 -21.26 0.79
C ALA A 127 3.47 -21.64 2.23
N ARG A 128 4.69 -21.35 2.66
CA ARG A 128 5.08 -21.51 4.06
C ARG A 128 4.63 -20.29 4.85
N LEU A 129 3.97 -20.49 6.00
CA LEU A 129 3.45 -19.41 6.85
C LEU A 129 4.57 -18.52 7.40
N ASP A 130 5.73 -19.09 7.72
CA ASP A 130 6.90 -18.36 8.22
C ASP A 130 7.47 -17.35 7.21
N ARG A 131 7.22 -17.54 5.91
CA ARG A 131 7.64 -16.65 4.83
C ARG A 131 6.52 -15.72 4.33
N VAL A 132 5.31 -15.84 4.88
CA VAL A 132 4.21 -14.93 4.54
C VAL A 132 4.54 -13.56 5.10
N GLN A 133 4.69 -12.60 4.20
CA GLN A 133 4.98 -11.22 4.57
C GLN A 133 3.68 -10.43 4.75
N ALA A 134 2.76 -10.53 3.81
CA ALA A 134 1.49 -9.80 3.85
C ALA A 134 0.32 -10.68 3.45
N ILE A 135 -0.86 -10.33 3.98
CA ILE A 135 -2.11 -11.00 3.70
C ILE A 135 -3.15 -9.93 3.33
N ASP A 136 -3.60 -10.00 2.08
CA ASP A 136 -4.65 -9.13 1.55
C ASP A 136 -5.99 -9.87 1.58
N ILE A 137 -7.07 -9.18 1.97
CA ILE A 137 -8.45 -9.68 1.82
C ILE A 137 -9.03 -9.03 0.56
N VAL A 138 -9.46 -9.86 -0.40
CA VAL A 138 -10.08 -9.41 -1.66
C VAL A 138 -11.50 -9.95 -1.72
N GLN A 139 -12.48 -9.06 -1.88
CA GLN A 139 -13.88 -9.40 -2.08
C GLN A 139 -14.32 -8.93 -3.46
N PRO A 140 -14.21 -9.79 -4.49
CA PRO A 140 -14.77 -9.50 -5.80
C PRO A 140 -16.28 -9.22 -5.72
N LEU A 141 -16.85 -8.50 -6.70
CA LEU A 141 -18.28 -8.13 -6.69
C LEU A 141 -19.22 -9.28 -6.30
N LEU A 142 -19.11 -10.43 -6.97
CA LEU A 142 -19.95 -11.60 -6.65
C LEU A 142 -19.64 -12.17 -5.27
N ALA A 143 -18.37 -12.20 -4.86
CA ALA A 143 -18.01 -12.64 -3.52
C ALA A 143 -18.66 -11.75 -2.46
N ARG A 144 -18.64 -10.44 -2.67
CA ARG A 144 -19.26 -9.44 -1.80
C ARG A 144 -20.77 -9.63 -1.68
N ILE A 145 -21.46 -9.96 -2.78
CA ILE A 145 -22.90 -10.26 -2.76
C ILE A 145 -23.19 -11.51 -1.91
N PHE A 146 -22.33 -12.52 -1.97
CA PHE A 146 -22.48 -13.76 -1.22
C PHE A 146 -21.78 -13.76 0.16
N GLY A 147 -21.20 -12.64 0.61
CA GLY A 147 -20.48 -12.55 1.89
C GLY A 147 -19.17 -13.33 1.95
N LEU A 148 -18.55 -13.59 0.80
CA LEU A 148 -17.31 -14.35 0.64
C LEU A 148 -16.11 -13.45 0.38
N ALA A 149 -14.93 -13.90 0.79
CA ALA A 149 -13.65 -13.22 0.58
C ALA A 149 -12.53 -14.20 0.24
N GLU A 150 -11.61 -13.76 -0.63
CA GLU A 150 -10.37 -14.47 -0.97
C GLU A 150 -9.22 -13.87 -0.16
N LEU A 151 -8.40 -14.74 0.47
CA LEU A 151 -7.16 -14.35 1.12
C LEU A 151 -6.00 -14.54 0.15
N LYS A 152 -5.22 -13.47 -0.08
CA LYS A 152 -4.06 -13.50 -0.94
C LYS A 152 -2.79 -13.32 -0.11
N PHE A 153 -1.92 -14.32 -0.18
CA PHE A 153 -0.67 -14.38 0.57
C PHE A 153 0.50 -13.91 -0.30
N GLU A 154 1.28 -12.96 0.21
CA GLU A 154 2.52 -12.49 -0.40
C GLU A 154 3.72 -13.14 0.30
N VAL A 155 4.59 -13.76 -0.48
CA VAL A 155 5.75 -14.51 0.00
C VAL A 155 7.02 -13.94 -0.65
N ALA A 156 8.07 -13.75 0.15
CA ALA A 156 9.31 -13.06 -0.21
C ALA A 156 10.04 -13.60 -1.48
N ASP A 157 9.75 -14.84 -1.88
CA ASP A 157 10.50 -15.62 -2.87
C ASP A 157 9.61 -16.21 -3.98
N ALA A 158 8.32 -15.88 -3.98
CA ALA A 158 7.34 -16.56 -4.85
C ALA A 158 7.08 -15.89 -6.21
N GLY A 159 7.69 -14.73 -6.50
CA GLY A 159 7.40 -13.98 -7.72
C GLY A 159 5.88 -13.73 -7.90
N GLU A 160 5.35 -13.99 -9.10
CA GLU A 160 3.90 -13.87 -9.39
C GLU A 160 3.03 -15.00 -8.77
N SER A 161 3.64 -16.00 -8.12
CA SER A 161 2.94 -17.19 -7.60
C SER A 161 2.38 -16.97 -6.19
N ALA A 162 1.69 -15.85 -5.97
CA ALA A 162 0.95 -15.62 -4.73
C ALA A 162 -0.06 -16.76 -4.51
N VAL A 163 0.00 -17.41 -3.34
CA VAL A 163 -0.99 -18.42 -2.95
C VAL A 163 -2.28 -17.68 -2.61
N ARG A 164 -3.40 -18.17 -3.15
CA ARG A 164 -4.73 -17.60 -2.90
C ARG A 164 -5.60 -18.65 -2.27
N LEU A 165 -6.10 -18.36 -1.08
CA LEU A 165 -7.09 -19.18 -0.40
C LEU A 165 -8.48 -18.65 -0.72
N ALA A 166 -9.24 -19.45 -1.45
CA ALA A 166 -10.45 -19.01 -2.14
C ALA A 166 -11.68 -18.99 -1.22
N PHE A 167 -12.40 -17.86 -1.25
CA PHE A 167 -13.80 -17.67 -0.85
C PHE A 167 -14.20 -18.35 0.46
N LEU A 168 -13.54 -17.92 1.53
CA LEU A 168 -14.01 -18.09 2.92
C LEU A 168 -15.14 -17.09 3.18
N LYS A 169 -15.97 -17.31 4.21
CA LYS A 169 -16.86 -16.23 4.68
C LYS A 169 -16.01 -15.05 5.15
N LEU A 170 -16.50 -13.82 5.01
CA LEU A 170 -15.74 -12.62 5.35
C LEU A 170 -15.22 -12.63 6.80
N ASP A 171 -16.04 -13.06 7.76
CA ASP A 171 -15.65 -13.12 9.17
C ASP A 171 -14.57 -14.18 9.40
N ASP A 172 -14.68 -15.34 8.75
CA ASP A 172 -13.67 -16.41 8.79
C ASP A 172 -12.35 -15.95 8.17
N ALA A 173 -12.40 -15.21 7.06
CA ALA A 173 -11.22 -14.66 6.40
C ALA A 173 -10.51 -13.63 7.28
N THR A 174 -11.28 -12.77 7.96
CA THR A 174 -10.75 -11.74 8.85
C THR A 174 -10.11 -12.37 10.09
N ARG A 175 -10.77 -13.36 10.69
CA ARG A 175 -10.23 -14.15 11.81
C ARG A 175 -8.96 -14.90 11.42
N LEU A 176 -9.00 -15.66 10.32
CA LEU A 176 -7.85 -16.43 9.85
C LEU A 176 -6.64 -15.54 9.57
N ARG A 177 -6.86 -14.34 9.00
CA ARG A 177 -5.82 -13.34 8.82
C ARG A 177 -5.22 -12.89 10.15
N ALA A 178 -6.04 -12.55 11.14
CA ALA A 178 -5.57 -12.14 12.46
C ALA A 178 -4.75 -13.24 13.13
N THR A 179 -5.24 -14.49 13.10
CA THR A 179 -4.53 -15.66 13.64
C THR A 179 -3.20 -15.90 12.95
N ILE A 180 -3.14 -15.84 11.62
CA ILE A 180 -1.88 -16.05 10.88
C ILE A 180 -0.88 -14.92 11.16
N LEU A 181 -1.33 -13.66 11.22
CA LEU A 181 -0.46 -12.54 11.54
C LEU A 181 0.07 -12.62 12.98
N ALA A 182 -0.77 -12.98 13.95
CA ALA A 182 -0.37 -13.19 15.34
C ALA A 182 0.67 -14.32 15.48
N ARG A 183 0.48 -15.44 14.76
CA ARG A 183 1.44 -16.54 14.75
C ARG A 183 2.75 -16.18 14.05
N ALA A 184 2.68 -15.47 12.92
CA ALA A 184 3.87 -14.97 12.23
C ALA A 184 4.67 -13.97 13.08
N ALA A 185 4.01 -13.29 14.02
CA ALA A 185 4.61 -12.41 15.02
C ALA A 185 5.26 -13.13 16.21
N GLY A 186 5.11 -14.45 16.30
CA GLY A 186 5.57 -15.23 17.45
C GLY A 186 4.71 -15.06 18.71
N VAL A 187 3.47 -14.58 18.58
CA VAL A 187 2.50 -14.58 19.69
C VAL A 187 1.91 -15.98 19.79
N GLU A 188 2.19 -16.69 20.90
CA GLU A 188 1.57 -17.97 21.22
C GLU A 188 0.07 -17.76 21.44
N THR A 189 -0.72 -18.13 20.43
CA THR A 189 -2.18 -18.11 20.51
C THR A 189 -2.65 -19.36 21.24
N ASP A 190 -3.46 -19.21 22.30
CA ASP A 190 -4.11 -20.33 22.97
C ASP A 190 -4.93 -21.15 21.95
N PRO A 191 -4.59 -22.44 21.72
CA PRO A 191 -5.29 -23.29 20.76
C PRO A 191 -6.73 -23.60 21.17
N GLU A 192 -7.12 -23.44 22.44
CA GLU A 192 -8.48 -23.73 22.92
C GLU A 192 -9.46 -22.55 22.76
N HIS A 193 -8.97 -21.30 22.63
CA HIS A 193 -9.80 -20.10 22.45
C HIS A 193 -9.30 -19.19 21.31
N PRO A 194 -9.41 -19.62 20.05
CA PRO A 194 -9.10 -18.76 18.89
C PRO A 194 -10.05 -17.55 18.75
N GLU A 195 -11.10 -17.48 19.57
CA GLU A 195 -12.16 -16.46 19.61
C GLU A 195 -11.69 -15.11 20.19
N ASP A 196 -10.62 -15.09 20.99
CA ASP A 196 -10.26 -13.94 21.84
C ASP A 196 -9.35 -12.89 21.17
N ILE A 197 -8.93 -13.12 19.93
CA ILE A 197 -8.15 -12.13 19.18
C ILE A 197 -9.11 -11.11 18.56
N VAL A 198 -9.51 -10.13 19.37
CA VAL A 198 -10.25 -8.96 18.91
C VAL A 198 -9.33 -8.12 18.04
N GLU A 199 -9.74 -7.89 16.80
CA GLU A 199 -9.01 -7.04 15.85
C GLU A 199 -8.79 -5.64 16.46
N ALA A 200 -7.54 -5.21 16.54
CA ALA A 200 -7.18 -3.98 17.23
C ALA A 200 -7.89 -2.75 16.62
N PRO A 201 -8.28 -1.75 17.44
CA PRO A 201 -9.09 -0.63 17.00
C PRO A 201 -8.39 0.17 15.89
N GLU A 202 -9.08 0.29 14.75
CA GLU A 202 -8.62 1.08 13.61
C GLU A 202 -8.95 2.56 13.85
N ARG A 203 -7.94 3.43 13.83
CA ARG A 203 -8.15 4.88 13.85
C ARG A 203 -8.07 5.42 12.42
N GLU A 204 -9.21 5.84 11.88
CA GLU A 204 -9.30 6.37 10.52
C GLU A 204 -8.50 7.68 10.42
N VAL A 205 -7.57 7.74 9.46
CA VAL A 205 -6.72 8.91 9.19
C VAL A 205 -7.28 9.67 8.00
N VAL A 206 -7.61 8.95 6.91
CA VAL A 206 -8.09 9.54 5.66
C VAL A 206 -9.24 8.73 5.10
N ALA A 207 -10.35 9.41 4.80
CA ALA A 207 -11.50 8.84 4.10
C ALA A 207 -11.79 9.67 2.84
N LEU A 208 -11.74 9.06 1.66
CA LEU A 208 -11.98 9.77 0.41
C LEU A 208 -13.45 9.72 0.02
N ARG A 209 -14.03 10.89 -0.22
CA ARG A 209 -15.38 11.01 -0.77
C ARG A 209 -15.39 10.53 -2.23
N PRO A 210 -16.38 9.72 -2.67
CA PRO A 210 -16.48 9.25 -4.05
C PRO A 210 -16.40 10.36 -5.10
N GLY A 211 -17.06 11.50 -4.85
CA GLY A 211 -17.01 12.65 -5.76
C GLY A 211 -15.61 13.25 -5.94
N ARG A 212 -14.74 13.19 -4.91
CA ARG A 212 -13.35 13.64 -5.01
C ARG A 212 -12.55 12.73 -5.94
N VAL A 213 -12.77 11.42 -5.87
CA VAL A 213 -12.09 10.42 -6.71
C VAL A 213 -12.51 10.58 -8.16
N ILE A 214 -13.81 10.74 -8.43
CA ILE A 214 -14.34 11.00 -9.77
C ILE A 214 -13.76 12.31 -10.32
N GLY A 215 -13.77 13.38 -9.54
CA GLY A 215 -13.16 14.66 -9.91
C GLY A 215 -11.66 14.52 -10.21
N ALA A 216 -10.93 13.75 -9.41
CA ALA A 216 -9.52 13.47 -9.62
C ALA A 216 -9.27 12.68 -10.93
N ALA A 217 -10.13 11.70 -11.24
CA ALA A 217 -10.07 10.94 -12.49
C ALA A 217 -10.33 11.84 -13.71
N VAL A 218 -11.33 12.72 -13.65
CA VAL A 218 -11.67 13.67 -14.72
C VAL A 218 -10.63 14.80 -14.86
N LEU A 219 -9.93 15.16 -13.79
CA LEU A 219 -8.80 16.09 -13.87
C LEU A 219 -7.45 15.36 -14.02
N SER A 220 -7.45 14.09 -14.43
CA SER A 220 -6.21 13.33 -14.60
C SER A 220 -5.54 13.63 -15.94
N GLY A 221 -4.31 13.11 -16.12
CA GLY A 221 -3.61 13.19 -17.42
C GLY A 221 -4.36 12.51 -18.57
N ALA A 222 -5.22 11.53 -18.27
CA ALA A 222 -6.00 10.83 -19.29
C ALA A 222 -6.97 11.77 -20.03
N THR A 223 -7.52 12.76 -19.33
CA THR A 223 -8.40 13.77 -19.93
C THR A 223 -7.65 14.73 -20.84
N VAL A 224 -6.40 15.08 -20.48
CA VAL A 224 -5.53 15.88 -21.35
C VAL A 224 -5.23 15.11 -22.64
N VAL A 225 -4.89 13.82 -22.53
CA VAL A 225 -4.66 12.95 -23.69
C VAL A 225 -5.91 12.86 -24.56
N LEU A 226 -7.08 12.67 -23.95
CA LEU A 226 -8.36 12.63 -24.66
C LEU A 226 -8.61 13.91 -25.47
N LEU A 227 -8.42 15.08 -24.85
CA LEU A 227 -8.65 16.37 -25.51
C LEU A 227 -7.63 16.63 -26.63
N VAL A 228 -6.34 16.36 -26.39
CA VAL A 228 -5.30 16.53 -27.42
C VAL A 228 -5.54 15.57 -28.59
N ALA A 229 -5.89 14.32 -28.31
CA ALA A 229 -6.23 13.34 -29.33
C ALA A 229 -7.48 13.75 -30.13
N ALA A 230 -8.53 14.23 -29.47
CA ALA A 230 -9.75 14.69 -30.14
C ALA A 230 -9.44 15.88 -31.07
N ILE A 231 -8.64 16.84 -30.62
CA ILE A 231 -8.18 17.97 -31.44
C ILE A 231 -7.33 17.47 -32.62
N ALA A 232 -6.39 16.57 -32.38
CA ALA A 232 -5.52 16.03 -33.43
C ALA A 232 -6.32 15.28 -34.51
N VAL A 233 -7.27 14.42 -34.10
CA VAL A 233 -8.18 13.69 -35.00
C VAL A 233 -9.05 14.66 -35.79
N PHE A 234 -9.59 15.70 -35.15
CA PHE A 234 -10.39 16.71 -35.83
C PHE A 234 -9.58 17.47 -36.88
N VAL A 235 -8.41 18.00 -36.51
CA VAL A 235 -7.52 18.73 -37.43
C VAL A 235 -7.11 17.83 -38.59
N LEU A 236 -6.74 16.58 -38.32
CA LEU A 236 -6.32 15.64 -39.35
C LEU A 236 -7.48 15.26 -40.29
N GLY A 237 -8.69 15.10 -39.77
CA GLY A 237 -9.90 14.87 -40.56
C GLY A 237 -10.22 16.05 -41.50
N VAL A 238 -10.05 17.29 -41.01
CA VAL A 238 -10.22 18.50 -41.83
C VAL A 238 -9.14 18.62 -42.91
N VAL A 239 -7.87 18.39 -42.55
CA VAL A 239 -6.73 18.52 -43.50
C VAL A 239 -6.76 17.44 -44.58
N LEU A 240 -7.10 16.20 -44.23
CA LEU A 240 -7.17 15.09 -45.17
C LEU A 240 -8.51 15.03 -45.92
N GLY A 241 -9.54 15.77 -45.48
CA GLY A 241 -10.87 15.74 -46.07
C GLY A 241 -11.58 14.38 -45.94
N THR A 242 -11.22 13.55 -44.96
CA THR A 242 -11.76 12.19 -44.80
C THR A 242 -12.32 11.96 -43.40
N ALA A 243 -13.54 11.38 -43.35
CA ALA A 243 -14.19 11.02 -42.10
C ALA A 243 -13.61 9.74 -41.45
N ILE A 244 -12.84 8.93 -42.20
CA ILE A 244 -12.25 7.67 -41.72
C ILE A 244 -11.25 7.92 -40.58
N VAL A 245 -10.66 9.12 -40.51
CA VAL A 245 -9.76 9.54 -39.42
C VAL A 245 -10.45 9.41 -38.06
N ALA A 246 -11.78 9.55 -37.98
CA ALA A 246 -12.53 9.36 -36.74
C ALA A 246 -12.40 7.94 -36.16
N THR A 247 -12.24 6.91 -36.99
CA THR A 247 -12.07 5.53 -36.52
C THR A 247 -10.77 5.35 -35.72
N SER A 248 -9.73 6.15 -36.02
CA SER A 248 -8.46 6.14 -35.26
C SER A 248 -8.62 6.58 -33.79
N PHE A 249 -9.76 7.18 -33.45
CA PHE A 249 -10.08 7.62 -32.09
C PHE A 249 -10.52 6.46 -31.19
N ILE A 250 -10.99 5.33 -31.74
CA ILE A 250 -11.52 4.20 -30.96
C ILE A 250 -10.46 3.61 -30.01
N PRO A 251 -9.23 3.27 -30.43
CA PRO A 251 -8.19 2.79 -29.51
C PRO A 251 -7.87 3.78 -28.40
N ILE A 252 -7.93 5.08 -28.71
CA ILE A 252 -7.67 6.15 -27.74
C ILE A 252 -8.79 6.19 -26.70
N LEU A 253 -10.06 6.12 -27.12
CA LEU A 253 -11.21 6.04 -26.22
C LEU A 253 -11.13 4.82 -25.31
N ILE A 254 -10.73 3.66 -25.84
CA ILE A 254 -10.54 2.44 -25.04
C ILE A 254 -9.43 2.64 -24.01
N GLY A 255 -8.28 3.20 -24.41
CA GLY A 255 -7.16 3.49 -23.51
C GLY A 255 -7.54 4.47 -22.39
N VAL A 256 -8.24 5.56 -22.72
CA VAL A 256 -8.71 6.54 -21.74
C VAL A 256 -9.78 5.95 -20.83
N GLY A 257 -10.73 5.18 -21.37
CA GLY A 257 -11.74 4.45 -20.59
C GLY A 257 -11.10 3.50 -19.58
N GLY A 258 -10.07 2.75 -20.00
CA GLY A 258 -9.28 1.89 -19.12
C GLY A 258 -8.53 2.66 -18.03
N ALA A 259 -7.99 3.85 -18.34
CA ALA A 259 -7.33 4.70 -17.36
C ALA A 259 -8.31 5.23 -16.30
N TYR A 260 -9.52 5.66 -16.70
CA TYR A 260 -10.57 6.05 -15.74
C TYR A 260 -11.05 4.88 -14.90
N TRP A 261 -11.22 3.71 -15.51
CA TRP A 261 -11.59 2.49 -14.79
C TRP A 261 -10.55 2.14 -13.71
N SER A 262 -9.27 2.18 -14.05
CA SER A 262 -8.16 1.96 -13.10
C SER A 262 -8.15 2.99 -11.97
N ALA A 263 -8.35 4.27 -12.29
CA ALA A 263 -8.39 5.35 -11.29
C ALA A 263 -9.56 5.19 -10.31
N LEU A 264 -10.74 4.81 -10.80
CA LEU A 264 -11.90 4.54 -9.95
C LEU A 264 -11.71 3.26 -9.14
N GLY A 265 -11.19 2.20 -9.73
CA GLY A 265 -10.95 0.93 -9.04
C GLY A 265 -9.96 1.04 -7.87
N THR A 266 -8.97 1.95 -7.98
CA THR A 266 -7.95 2.19 -6.95
C THR A 266 -8.34 3.26 -5.93
N GLY A 267 -9.23 4.20 -6.30
CA GLY A 267 -9.60 5.32 -5.45
C GLY A 267 -10.97 5.26 -4.79
N TYR A 268 -11.92 4.50 -5.34
CA TYR A 268 -13.30 4.52 -4.86
C TYR A 268 -13.42 3.86 -3.48
N ASN A 269 -14.23 4.46 -2.59
CA ASN A 269 -14.39 4.05 -1.19
C ASN A 269 -13.05 3.86 -0.44
N PHE A 270 -12.04 4.66 -0.81
CA PHE A 270 -10.72 4.58 -0.20
C PHE A 270 -10.76 5.08 1.24
N ARG A 271 -10.25 4.25 2.16
CA ARG A 271 -10.07 4.55 3.58
C ARG A 271 -8.69 4.09 4.02
N ALA A 272 -7.97 4.96 4.72
CA ALA A 272 -6.71 4.63 5.37
C ALA A 272 -6.86 4.79 6.88
N ALA A 273 -6.51 3.75 7.62
CA ALA A 273 -6.53 3.73 9.08
C ALA A 273 -5.18 3.26 9.63
N THR A 274 -4.79 3.79 10.79
CA THR A 274 -3.66 3.24 11.55
C THR A 274 -4.13 2.03 12.34
N SER A 275 -3.32 0.98 12.32
CA SER A 275 -3.46 -0.24 13.10
C SER A 275 -2.12 -0.58 13.76
N PRO A 276 -2.08 -1.37 14.85
CA PRO A 276 -0.82 -1.87 15.40
C PRO A 276 0.06 -2.58 14.36
N ASP A 277 -0.58 -3.20 13.36
CA ASP A 277 0.10 -3.94 12.29
C ASP A 277 0.60 -3.04 11.13
N GLY A 278 0.35 -1.73 11.18
CA GLY A 278 0.73 -0.76 10.15
C GLY A 278 -0.45 0.04 9.56
N ILE A 279 -0.27 0.55 8.34
CA ILE A 279 -1.30 1.36 7.67
C ILE A 279 -2.25 0.42 6.93
N ARG A 280 -3.50 0.35 7.39
CA ARG A 280 -4.56 -0.43 6.76
C ARG A 280 -5.28 0.42 5.74
N MET A 281 -5.37 -0.10 4.52
CA MET A 281 -6.04 0.55 3.41
C MET A 281 -7.20 -0.32 2.95
N ARG A 282 -8.36 0.28 2.78
CA ARG A 282 -9.53 -0.34 2.15
C ARG A 282 -9.92 0.47 0.93
N TYR A 283 -10.06 -0.18 -0.23
CA TYR A 283 -10.44 0.50 -1.47
C TYR A 283 -11.13 -0.45 -2.45
N GLY A 284 -11.94 0.09 -3.35
CA GLY A 284 -12.63 -0.69 -4.36
C GLY A 284 -13.97 -0.11 -4.83
N LEU A 285 -14.25 -0.24 -6.13
CA LEU A 285 -15.57 0.05 -6.70
C LEU A 285 -16.44 -1.22 -6.74
N LEU A 286 -16.01 -2.21 -7.52
CA LEU A 286 -16.67 -3.52 -7.64
C LEU A 286 -16.08 -4.52 -6.65
N ASP A 287 -14.75 -4.59 -6.62
CA ASP A 287 -14.00 -5.50 -5.77
C ASP A 287 -13.43 -4.71 -4.59
N THR A 288 -13.83 -5.05 -3.36
CA THR A 288 -13.29 -4.42 -2.15
C THR A 288 -11.99 -5.13 -1.75
N ARG A 289 -10.90 -4.38 -1.60
CA ARG A 289 -9.62 -4.88 -1.11
C ARG A 289 -9.30 -4.27 0.25
N ALA A 290 -8.81 -5.08 1.17
CA ALA A 290 -8.22 -4.65 2.42
C ALA A 290 -6.76 -5.12 2.50
N GLN A 291 -5.84 -4.17 2.60
CA GLN A 291 -4.39 -4.39 2.61
C GLN A 291 -3.77 -3.70 3.81
N THR A 292 -2.77 -4.32 4.44
CA THR A 292 -1.94 -3.66 5.46
C THR A 292 -0.55 -3.44 4.89
N VAL A 293 -0.09 -2.20 4.90
CA VAL A 293 1.30 -1.84 4.57
C VAL A 293 2.02 -1.50 5.87
N PRO A 294 2.95 -2.34 6.33
CA PRO A 294 3.79 -2.02 7.49
C PRO A 294 4.71 -0.84 7.13
N PRO A 295 4.81 0.21 7.96
CA PRO A 295 5.65 1.36 7.67
C PRO A 295 7.13 0.98 7.54
N GLY A 296 7.60 0.01 8.35
CA GLY A 296 8.95 -0.53 8.28
C GLY A 296 9.31 -1.23 6.97
N ARG A 297 8.33 -1.57 6.11
CA ARG A 297 8.58 -2.19 4.80
C ARG A 297 8.56 -1.21 3.63
N VAL A 298 8.24 0.06 3.88
CA VAL A 298 8.26 1.09 2.85
C VAL A 298 9.71 1.43 2.48
N GLN A 299 10.05 1.24 1.21
CA GLN A 299 11.41 1.40 0.68
C GLN A 299 11.63 2.77 0.05
N ALA A 300 10.59 3.28 -0.61
CA ALA A 300 10.59 4.57 -1.25
C ALA A 300 9.16 5.10 -1.31
N LEU A 301 9.01 6.42 -1.28
CA LEU A 301 7.74 7.11 -1.38
C LEU A 301 7.80 8.17 -2.48
N SER A 302 6.73 8.30 -3.25
CA SER A 302 6.59 9.27 -4.34
C SER A 302 5.30 10.05 -4.19
N ILE A 303 5.41 11.37 -4.27
CA ILE A 303 4.30 12.31 -4.26
C ILE A 303 4.22 12.95 -5.64
N VAL A 304 3.13 12.72 -6.35
CA VAL A 304 2.92 13.21 -7.72
C VAL A 304 1.75 14.18 -7.76
N GLN A 305 1.93 15.31 -8.46
CA GLN A 305 0.89 16.28 -8.75
C GLN A 305 0.82 16.58 -10.25
N SER A 306 -0.30 16.18 -10.86
CA SER A 306 -0.64 16.43 -12.25
C SER A 306 -0.96 17.92 -12.51
N PRO A 307 -0.84 18.42 -13.75
CA PRO A 307 -1.10 19.83 -14.08
C PRO A 307 -2.48 20.33 -13.64
N LEU A 308 -3.55 19.61 -14.01
CA LEU A 308 -4.93 20.00 -13.70
C LEU A 308 -5.25 19.90 -12.19
N TRP A 309 -4.58 19.00 -11.47
CA TRP A 309 -4.73 18.83 -10.03
C TRP A 309 -4.16 19.99 -9.20
N ARG A 310 -3.31 20.84 -9.81
CA ARG A 310 -2.74 22.02 -9.14
C ARG A 310 -3.80 23.01 -8.71
N LEU A 311 -4.85 23.16 -9.50
CA LEU A 311 -5.96 24.10 -9.22
C LEU A 311 -6.71 23.71 -7.94
N LYS A 312 -6.75 22.41 -7.63
CA LYS A 312 -7.43 21.88 -6.43
C LYS A 312 -6.47 21.48 -5.32
N GLY A 313 -5.15 21.64 -5.52
CA GLY A 313 -4.15 21.24 -4.54
C GLY A 313 -4.11 19.72 -4.29
N TRP A 314 -4.43 18.92 -5.31
CA TRP A 314 -4.47 17.46 -5.18
C TRP A 314 -3.12 16.81 -5.49
N TYR A 315 -2.83 15.74 -4.75
CA TYR A 315 -1.61 14.94 -4.82
C TYR A 315 -1.95 13.46 -4.76
N ARG A 316 -1.09 12.64 -5.35
CA ARG A 316 -1.09 11.18 -5.21
C ARG A 316 0.15 10.74 -4.47
N VAL A 317 0.02 9.80 -3.53
CA VAL A 317 1.13 9.17 -2.83
C VAL A 317 1.22 7.70 -3.23
N SER A 318 2.37 7.30 -3.72
CA SER A 318 2.70 5.91 -4.06
C SER A 318 3.98 5.49 -3.34
N VAL A 319 4.13 4.20 -3.07
CA VAL A 319 5.26 3.63 -2.34
C VAL A 319 5.78 2.37 -3.01
N ASN A 320 7.07 2.11 -2.83
CA ASN A 320 7.64 0.79 -3.05
C ASN A 320 7.64 0.06 -1.71
N VAL A 321 7.09 -1.15 -1.66
CA VAL A 321 7.01 -1.94 -0.44
C VAL A 321 7.74 -3.25 -0.67
N ALA A 322 8.59 -3.66 0.28
CA ALA A 322 9.23 -4.96 0.24
C ALA A 322 8.19 -6.10 0.30
N GLY A 323 8.38 -7.14 -0.53
CA GLY A 323 7.49 -8.30 -0.59
C GLY A 323 6.32 -8.18 -1.55
N TYR A 324 6.01 -6.97 -2.02
CA TYR A 324 5.00 -6.79 -3.06
C TYR A 324 5.68 -6.85 -4.44
N GLY A 325 5.25 -7.80 -5.28
CA GLY A 325 5.86 -8.08 -6.58
C GLY A 325 5.90 -6.90 -7.56
N ALA A 326 6.64 -7.07 -8.66
CA ALA A 326 6.90 -6.02 -9.64
C ALA A 326 5.61 -5.34 -10.16
N ALA A 327 5.65 -4.00 -10.26
CA ALA A 327 4.53 -3.13 -10.63
C ALA A 327 4.06 -3.23 -12.10
N ALA A 328 4.45 -4.29 -12.81
CA ALA A 328 4.08 -4.51 -14.21
C ALA A 328 2.58 -4.84 -14.38
N SER A 329 1.93 -5.38 -13.33
CA SER A 329 0.49 -5.66 -13.32
C SER A 329 -0.32 -4.51 -12.70
N SER A 330 -1.55 -4.31 -13.19
CA SER A 330 -2.50 -3.33 -12.64
C SER A 330 -2.80 -3.55 -11.15
N GLU A 331 -2.74 -4.80 -10.70
CA GLU A 331 -2.90 -5.18 -9.30
C GLU A 331 -1.71 -4.73 -8.45
N GLY A 332 -0.48 -4.84 -8.97
CA GLY A 332 0.74 -4.32 -8.30
C GLY A 332 0.72 -2.81 -8.12
N GLN A 333 0.21 -2.06 -9.10
CA GLN A 333 0.08 -0.60 -8.98
C GLN A 333 -0.95 -0.16 -7.93
N ALA A 334 -2.07 -0.88 -7.82
CA ALA A 334 -3.08 -0.62 -6.80
C ALA A 334 -2.49 -0.77 -5.38
N ARG A 335 -1.69 -1.83 -5.18
CA ARG A 335 -1.03 -2.14 -3.90
C ARG A 335 0.02 -1.14 -3.47
N ALA A 336 0.65 -0.50 -4.44
CA ALA A 336 1.67 0.50 -4.24
C ALA A 336 1.10 1.91 -4.04
N THR A 337 -0.22 2.11 -4.07
CA THR A 337 -0.84 3.44 -3.91
C THR A 337 -1.32 3.63 -2.47
N LEU A 338 -0.63 4.48 -1.70
CA LEU A 338 -1.02 4.83 -0.32
C LEU A 338 -2.10 5.90 -0.27
N LEU A 339 -2.13 6.82 -1.24
CA LEU A 339 -3.15 7.85 -1.33
C LEU A 339 -3.45 8.13 -2.79
N PRO A 340 -4.60 7.68 -3.32
CA PRO A 340 -4.91 7.84 -4.75
C PRO A 340 -5.16 9.29 -5.13
N VAL A 341 -5.78 10.06 -4.23
CA VAL A 341 -5.92 11.52 -4.29
C VAL A 341 -6.07 12.09 -2.87
N GLY A 342 -5.32 13.15 -2.55
CA GLY A 342 -5.53 13.90 -1.31
C GLY A 342 -4.95 15.31 -1.33
N THR A 343 -5.26 16.09 -0.30
CA THR A 343 -4.73 17.44 -0.10
C THR A 343 -3.32 17.42 0.48
N ARG A 344 -2.68 18.59 0.56
CA ARG A 344 -1.34 18.72 1.14
C ARG A 344 -1.29 18.23 2.59
N GLU A 345 -2.32 18.53 3.37
CA GLU A 345 -2.44 18.16 4.78
C GLU A 345 -2.54 16.65 4.94
N GLU A 346 -3.39 16.00 4.13
CA GLU A 346 -3.56 14.54 4.11
C GLU A 346 -2.24 13.83 3.70
N VAL A 347 -1.50 14.38 2.74
CA VAL A 347 -0.17 13.87 2.36
C VAL A 347 0.82 13.98 3.52
N LEU A 348 0.85 15.10 4.23
CA LEU A 348 1.74 15.30 5.37
C LEU A 348 1.40 14.36 6.54
N GLN A 349 0.11 14.08 6.77
CA GLN A 349 -0.32 13.08 7.76
C GLN A 349 0.17 11.68 7.41
N ILE A 350 0.03 11.26 6.15
CA ILE A 350 0.53 9.94 5.70
C ILE A 350 2.06 9.88 5.76
N LEU A 351 2.75 10.96 5.39
CA LEU A 351 4.21 11.05 5.54
C LEU A 351 4.65 10.86 6.98
N ALA A 352 3.96 11.47 7.96
CA ALA A 352 4.26 11.32 9.37
C ALA A 352 4.10 9.88 9.88
N LEU A 353 3.23 9.08 9.25
CA LEU A 353 3.06 7.65 9.57
C LEU A 353 4.13 6.76 8.96
N VAL A 354 4.56 7.08 7.74
CA VAL A 354 5.55 6.29 6.99
C VAL A 354 6.98 6.63 7.40
N LEU A 355 7.25 7.90 7.65
CA LEU A 355 8.55 8.42 8.05
C LEU A 355 8.39 9.31 9.30
N PRO A 356 8.26 8.71 10.50
CA PRO A 356 8.03 9.45 11.74
C PRO A 356 9.17 10.42 12.09
N ASP A 357 10.40 10.03 11.79
CA ASP A 357 11.58 10.88 11.92
C ASP A 357 12.18 11.20 10.55
N PRO A 358 11.80 12.34 9.93
CA PRO A 358 12.35 12.79 8.66
C PRO A 358 13.76 13.37 8.77
N GLY A 359 14.36 13.44 9.97
CA GLY A 359 15.75 13.83 10.16
C GLY A 359 16.01 15.32 9.97
N THR A 360 15.00 16.15 10.21
CA THR A 360 15.05 17.62 10.12
C THR A 360 14.17 18.24 11.20
N GLU A 361 14.59 19.40 11.72
CA GLU A 361 13.81 20.17 12.69
C GLU A 361 12.56 20.81 12.07
N ARG A 362 12.53 21.01 10.74
CA ARG A 362 11.46 21.71 10.01
C ARG A 362 10.86 20.84 8.90
N PRO A 363 10.23 19.70 9.25
CA PRO A 363 9.79 18.72 8.25
C PRO A 363 8.72 19.25 7.30
N VAL A 364 7.74 19.98 7.81
CA VAL A 364 6.64 20.52 7.00
C VAL A 364 7.17 21.42 5.89
N GLU A 365 8.17 22.25 6.18
CA GLU A 365 8.75 23.19 5.23
C GLU A 365 9.57 22.49 4.16
N LEU A 366 10.43 21.55 4.57
CA LEU A 366 11.22 20.73 3.66
C LEU A 366 10.35 19.96 2.66
N PHE A 367 9.32 19.25 3.15
CA PHE A 367 8.42 18.50 2.26
C PHE A 367 7.60 19.44 1.36
N SER A 368 7.20 20.60 1.86
CA SER A 368 6.45 21.59 1.07
C SER A 368 7.30 22.23 -0.03
N ALA A 369 8.56 22.52 0.27
CA ALA A 369 9.57 22.96 -0.69
C ALA A 369 9.86 21.86 -1.73
N GLY A 370 9.88 20.59 -1.32
CA GLY A 370 9.98 19.45 -2.22
C GLY A 370 8.77 19.33 -3.17
N MET A 371 7.55 19.46 -2.64
CA MET A 371 6.31 19.32 -3.42
C MET A 371 6.13 20.46 -4.42
N THR A 372 6.29 21.71 -3.99
CA THR A 372 5.88 22.90 -4.78
C THR A 372 7.03 23.81 -5.19
N GLY A 373 8.16 23.74 -4.49
CA GLY A 373 9.31 24.62 -4.68
C GLY A 373 9.98 24.51 -6.05
N ARG A 374 10.73 25.57 -6.37
CA ARG A 374 11.45 25.73 -7.63
C ARG A 374 12.89 26.23 -7.47
N ASP A 375 13.35 26.58 -6.29
CA ASP A 375 14.71 27.11 -6.11
C ASP A 375 15.39 26.39 -4.94
N GLY A 376 16.65 26.70 -4.66
CA GLY A 376 17.46 25.99 -3.67
C GLY A 376 17.11 26.25 -2.20
N TYR A 377 15.92 26.74 -1.90
CA TYR A 377 15.43 26.95 -0.53
C TYR A 377 15.26 25.61 0.21
N GLU A 378 15.33 25.65 1.54
CA GLU A 378 15.18 24.47 2.42
C GLU A 378 16.18 23.34 2.14
N GLY A 379 17.44 23.69 1.81
CA GLY A 379 18.52 22.71 1.65
C GLY A 379 18.52 21.94 0.32
N PHE A 380 17.75 22.38 -0.67
CA PHE A 380 17.74 21.77 -1.99
C PHE A 380 18.91 22.24 -2.87
N VAL A 381 19.70 21.32 -3.38
CA VAL A 381 20.69 21.56 -4.43
C VAL A 381 20.02 21.37 -5.79
N THR A 382 20.01 22.42 -6.62
CA THR A 382 19.31 22.44 -7.92
C THR A 382 20.25 22.22 -9.10
N THR A 383 19.69 21.80 -10.24
CA THR A 383 20.41 21.73 -11.52
C THR A 383 21.05 23.09 -11.87
N PRO A 384 22.35 23.11 -12.27
CA PRO A 384 23.05 24.36 -12.54
C PRO A 384 22.51 25.10 -13.76
N ARG A 385 22.58 26.43 -13.75
CA ARG A 385 22.06 27.31 -14.82
C ARG A 385 22.59 27.00 -16.22
N ARG A 386 23.79 26.43 -16.32
CA ARG A 386 24.41 26.02 -17.60
C ARG A 386 23.62 24.93 -18.32
N ALA A 387 22.93 24.06 -17.57
CA ALA A 387 22.08 23.00 -18.11
C ALA A 387 20.66 23.48 -18.47
N ARG A 388 20.40 24.80 -18.48
CA ARG A 388 19.10 25.35 -18.92
C ARG A 388 18.72 24.92 -20.33
N TRP A 389 19.67 24.63 -21.21
CA TRP A 389 19.35 24.16 -22.57
C TRP A 389 18.92 22.69 -22.60
N LEU A 390 19.37 21.88 -21.63
CA LEU A 390 18.95 20.48 -21.46
C LEU A 390 17.61 20.38 -20.72
N ALA A 391 17.35 21.30 -19.80
CA ALA A 391 16.13 21.34 -18.98
C ALA A 391 15.58 22.77 -18.87
N PRO A 392 15.05 23.37 -19.96
CA PRO A 392 14.69 24.81 -20.00
C PRO A 392 13.69 25.25 -18.94
N LEU A 393 12.74 24.37 -18.63
CA LEU A 393 11.72 24.64 -17.62
C LEU A 393 12.03 23.93 -16.30
N ALA A 394 12.83 22.87 -16.33
CA ALA A 394 13.02 21.97 -15.19
C ALA A 394 14.28 22.27 -14.38
N TRP A 395 15.26 23.02 -14.89
CA TRP A 395 16.54 23.28 -14.21
C TRP A 395 16.39 23.89 -12.81
N ARG A 396 15.40 24.77 -12.62
CA ARG A 396 15.08 25.35 -11.31
C ARG A 396 14.53 24.30 -10.36
N ARG A 397 13.60 23.49 -10.87
CA ARG A 397 12.87 22.53 -10.05
C ARG A 397 13.63 21.25 -9.76
N ASN A 398 14.39 20.72 -10.71
CA ASN A 398 15.17 19.51 -10.51
C ASN A 398 16.19 19.75 -9.40
N GLY A 399 16.18 18.88 -8.39
CA GLY A 399 17.10 19.00 -7.28
C GLY A 399 16.90 17.94 -6.23
N PHE A 400 17.81 17.92 -5.26
CA PHE A 400 17.78 16.99 -4.14
C PHE A 400 18.08 17.71 -2.83
N ALA A 401 17.57 17.17 -1.72
CA ALA A 401 17.90 17.62 -0.37
C ALA A 401 18.20 16.37 0.48
N VAL A 402 19.17 16.48 1.37
CA VAL A 402 19.60 15.36 2.21
C VAL A 402 19.35 15.69 3.68
N THR A 403 18.65 14.83 4.40
CA THR A 403 18.45 14.94 5.85
C THR A 403 19.35 13.96 6.59
N SER A 404 19.16 13.79 7.90
CA SER A 404 19.89 12.77 8.66
C SER A 404 19.34 11.35 8.46
N THR A 405 18.08 11.22 8.02
CA THR A 405 17.39 9.92 7.86
C THR A 405 16.96 9.62 6.43
N ALA A 406 16.77 10.62 5.56
CA ALA A 406 16.24 10.43 4.22
C ALA A 406 16.85 11.35 3.16
N LEU A 407 16.79 10.87 1.92
CA LEU A 407 17.11 11.62 0.70
C LEU A 407 15.84 12.00 -0.03
N LEU A 408 15.66 13.30 -0.29
CA LEU A 408 14.54 13.85 -1.03
C LEU A 408 15.01 14.25 -2.43
N MET A 409 14.23 13.92 -3.45
CA MET A 409 14.51 14.22 -4.86
C MET A 409 13.27 14.82 -5.47
N ARG A 410 13.37 16.01 -6.07
CA ARG A 410 12.24 16.67 -6.74
C ARG A 410 12.52 16.81 -8.23
N SER A 411 11.48 16.62 -9.03
CA SER A 411 11.58 16.68 -10.49
C SER A 411 10.26 17.13 -11.14
N GLY A 412 10.37 17.44 -12.42
CA GLY A 412 9.24 17.58 -13.34
C GLY A 412 8.46 18.89 -13.23
N VAL A 413 8.18 19.52 -14.37
CA VAL A 413 7.56 20.86 -14.43
C VAL A 413 6.06 20.80 -14.63
N LEU A 414 5.58 19.92 -15.51
CA LEU A 414 4.16 19.70 -15.79
C LEU A 414 3.58 18.63 -14.85
N TRP A 415 4.30 17.52 -14.68
CA TRP A 415 4.05 16.56 -13.62
C TRP A 415 5.07 16.80 -12.52
N ARG A 416 4.61 17.35 -11.41
CA ARG A 416 5.47 17.61 -10.25
C ARG A 416 5.63 16.30 -9.51
N GLN A 417 6.86 15.92 -9.23
CA GLN A 417 7.16 14.74 -8.45
C GLN A 417 8.14 15.08 -7.33
N LEU A 418 7.90 14.51 -6.15
CA LEU A 418 8.83 14.47 -5.03
C LEU A 418 8.98 13.00 -4.62
N VAL A 419 10.21 12.49 -4.61
CA VAL A 419 10.56 11.15 -4.15
C VAL A 419 11.33 11.26 -2.85
N VAL A 420 11.01 10.41 -1.88
CA VAL A 420 11.65 10.33 -0.58
C VAL A 420 12.16 8.89 -0.39
N VAL A 421 13.44 8.75 -0.09
CA VAL A 421 14.11 7.46 0.10
C VAL A 421 14.88 7.50 1.42
N PRO A 422 14.50 6.71 2.43
CA PRO A 422 15.30 6.58 3.65
C PRO A 422 16.71 6.04 3.34
N HIS A 423 17.73 6.49 4.07
CA HIS A 423 19.12 6.14 3.77
C HIS A 423 19.36 4.63 3.81
N GLU A 424 18.79 3.94 4.80
CA GLU A 424 18.94 2.50 4.99
C GLU A 424 18.33 1.65 3.87
N ARG A 425 17.40 2.22 3.08
CA ARG A 425 16.67 1.55 2.00
C ARG A 425 17.32 1.70 0.61
N THR A 426 18.45 2.41 0.52
CA THR A 426 19.17 2.64 -0.74
C THR A 426 20.04 1.44 -1.13
N GLN A 427 19.54 0.47 -1.91
CA GLN A 427 20.24 -0.80 -2.18
C GLN A 427 21.54 -0.62 -2.98
N SER A 428 21.47 0.11 -4.08
CA SER A 428 22.64 0.43 -4.90
C SER A 428 22.49 1.83 -5.51
N LEU A 429 23.60 2.35 -6.02
CA LEU A 429 23.70 3.68 -6.60
C LEU A 429 24.39 3.57 -7.96
N SER A 430 23.91 4.31 -8.95
CA SER A 430 24.62 4.49 -10.22
C SER A 430 24.63 5.95 -10.64
N ILE A 431 25.70 6.34 -11.32
CA ILE A 431 25.83 7.65 -11.97
C ILE A 431 25.87 7.41 -13.47
N GLU A 432 25.00 8.11 -14.19
CA GLU A 432 24.94 8.10 -15.64
C GLU A 432 25.31 9.48 -16.17
N GLN A 433 26.16 9.51 -17.19
CA GLN A 433 26.54 10.73 -17.89
C GLN A 433 26.63 10.49 -19.39
N GLY A 434 25.62 10.97 -20.12
CA GLY A 434 25.62 10.93 -21.58
C GLY A 434 26.59 11.96 -22.22
N PRO A 435 26.80 11.91 -23.55
CA PRO A 435 27.68 12.86 -24.25
C PRO A 435 27.27 14.34 -24.09
N LEU A 436 25.96 14.61 -24.12
CA LEU A 436 25.43 15.96 -23.91
C LEU A 436 25.59 16.39 -22.45
N ASP A 437 25.28 15.52 -21.50
CA ASP A 437 25.46 15.79 -20.07
C ASP A 437 26.92 16.12 -19.73
N ARG A 438 27.88 15.40 -20.35
CA ARG A 438 29.31 15.69 -20.23
C ARG A 438 29.67 17.09 -20.74
N ARG A 439 29.11 17.52 -21.87
CA ARG A 439 29.33 18.87 -22.42
C ARG A 439 28.85 19.97 -21.46
N PHE A 440 27.75 19.73 -20.75
CA PHE A 440 27.20 20.67 -19.76
C PHE A 440 27.68 20.41 -18.32
N ARG A 441 28.61 19.45 -18.11
CA ARG A 441 29.10 19.02 -16.78
C ARG A 441 27.98 18.68 -15.81
N VAL A 442 26.99 17.93 -16.28
CA VAL A 442 25.92 17.40 -15.43
C VAL A 442 25.93 15.88 -15.47
N SER A 443 25.27 15.26 -14.51
CA SER A 443 25.04 13.82 -14.47
C SER A 443 23.69 13.50 -13.84
N THR A 444 23.19 12.30 -14.11
CA THR A 444 21.97 11.78 -13.52
C THR A 444 22.35 10.68 -12.53
N LEU A 445 21.87 10.77 -11.29
CA LEU A 445 22.03 9.67 -10.33
C LEU A 445 20.75 8.85 -10.27
N GLN A 446 20.92 7.54 -10.24
CA GLN A 446 19.84 6.60 -10.00
C GLN A 446 20.10 5.84 -8.71
N PHE A 447 19.06 5.76 -7.88
CA PHE A 447 19.09 5.06 -6.60
C PHE A 447 18.20 3.84 -6.76
N GLN A 448 18.80 2.65 -6.69
CA GLN A 448 18.04 1.42 -6.83
C GLN A 448 17.43 1.06 -5.48
N THR A 449 16.13 0.81 -5.50
CA THR A 449 15.33 0.30 -4.39
C THR A 449 14.60 -0.95 -4.86
N THR A 450 13.89 -1.63 -3.97
CA THR A 450 12.99 -2.74 -4.34
C THR A 450 12.07 -2.36 -5.51
N PRO A 451 11.78 -3.29 -6.45
CA PRO A 451 10.90 -3.04 -7.58
C PRO A 451 9.57 -2.42 -7.16
N GLY A 452 9.10 -1.44 -7.92
CA GLY A 452 7.84 -0.75 -7.66
C GLY A 452 7.64 0.46 -8.58
N PRO A 453 6.53 1.20 -8.42
CA PRO A 453 6.23 2.35 -9.28
C PRO A 453 7.14 3.56 -9.02
N VAL A 454 7.87 3.59 -7.91
CA VAL A 454 8.79 4.67 -7.58
C VAL A 454 10.18 4.33 -8.08
N SER A 455 10.71 5.13 -8.98
CA SER A 455 12.10 5.04 -9.46
C SER A 455 12.86 6.29 -9.04
N PRO A 456 13.59 6.28 -7.91
CA PRO A 456 14.26 7.47 -7.41
C PRO A 456 15.43 7.86 -8.31
N ARG A 457 15.38 9.08 -8.84
CA ARG A 457 16.39 9.65 -9.74
C ARG A 457 16.61 11.13 -9.46
N VAL A 458 17.87 11.56 -9.50
CA VAL A 458 18.26 12.97 -9.49
C VAL A 458 18.71 13.33 -10.89
N HIS A 459 17.92 14.14 -11.60
CA HIS A 459 18.17 14.49 -12.99
C HIS A 459 19.12 15.67 -13.14
N GLN A 460 20.14 15.51 -13.99
CA GLN A 460 21.01 16.60 -14.47
C GLN A 460 21.55 17.49 -13.33
N THR A 461 22.05 16.88 -12.26
CA THR A 461 22.74 17.64 -11.21
C THR A 461 24.15 18.00 -11.67
N ASP A 462 24.77 18.98 -11.02
CA ASP A 462 26.18 19.30 -11.22
C ASP A 462 27.04 18.04 -11.02
N SER A 463 27.97 17.75 -11.93
CA SER A 463 28.78 16.53 -11.89
C SER A 463 29.60 16.39 -10.61
N ASP A 464 30.09 17.48 -10.03
CA ASP A 464 30.88 17.42 -8.79
C ASP A 464 29.93 17.12 -7.60
N ALA A 465 28.80 17.83 -7.55
CA ALA A 465 27.76 17.57 -6.56
C ALA A 465 27.16 16.16 -6.67
N ALA A 466 27.17 15.57 -7.87
CA ALA A 466 26.75 14.18 -8.07
C ALA A 466 27.69 13.20 -7.38
N TRP A 467 29.01 13.39 -7.56
CA TRP A 467 30.01 12.55 -6.92
C TRP A 467 29.96 12.69 -5.39
N ASP A 468 29.82 13.93 -4.90
CA ASP A 468 29.65 14.19 -3.46
C ASP A 468 28.40 13.50 -2.91
N LEU A 469 27.28 13.59 -3.62
CA LEU A 469 26.05 12.91 -3.23
C LEU A 469 26.20 11.39 -3.27
N PHE A 470 26.87 10.84 -4.29
CA PHE A 470 27.08 9.40 -4.42
C PHE A 470 27.88 8.84 -3.25
N HIS A 471 29.03 9.43 -2.92
CA HIS A 471 29.86 9.00 -1.80
C HIS A 471 29.18 9.28 -0.46
N GLY A 472 28.60 10.46 -0.29
CA GLY A 472 27.89 10.85 0.94
C GLY A 472 26.65 9.99 1.20
N GLN A 473 25.91 9.58 0.16
CA GLN A 473 24.78 8.68 0.30
C GLN A 473 25.24 7.25 0.58
N ALA A 474 26.31 6.76 -0.06
CA ALA A 474 26.84 5.44 0.22
C ALA A 474 27.25 5.29 1.70
N ALA A 475 27.93 6.31 2.24
CA ALA A 475 28.32 6.35 3.65
C ALA A 475 27.09 6.40 4.59
N ARG A 476 26.13 7.30 4.33
CA ARG A 476 24.90 7.42 5.13
C ARG A 476 24.06 6.14 5.08
N ALA A 477 23.93 5.52 3.91
CA ALA A 477 23.21 4.26 3.75
C ALA A 477 23.89 3.11 4.52
N ALA A 478 25.22 3.05 4.52
CA ALA A 478 25.96 2.07 5.31
C ALA A 478 25.79 2.28 6.82
N GLU A 479 25.84 3.53 7.28
CA GLU A 479 25.67 3.87 8.69
C GLU A 479 24.23 3.63 9.18
N ALA A 480 23.24 4.06 8.41
CA ALA A 480 21.82 3.88 8.74
C ALA A 480 21.47 2.40 8.86
N ARG A 481 21.99 1.53 7.97
CA ARG A 481 21.80 0.07 8.09
C ARG A 481 22.42 -0.55 9.33
N ARG A 482 23.55 -0.02 9.81
CA ARG A 482 24.16 -0.51 11.06
C ARG A 482 23.31 -0.13 12.27
N ARG A 483 22.61 1.00 12.23
CA ARG A 483 21.71 1.47 13.29
C ARG A 483 20.33 0.78 13.24
N SER A 484 19.87 0.40 12.05
CA SER A 484 18.60 -0.30 11.86
C SER A 484 18.74 -1.79 12.16
N ALA A 485 18.20 -2.24 13.30
CA ALA A 485 18.08 -3.66 13.62
C ALA A 485 17.14 -4.40 12.62
N PRO A 486 17.27 -5.74 12.45
CA PRO A 486 16.33 -6.52 11.66
C PRO A 486 14.90 -6.27 12.16
N GLU A 487 13.99 -5.98 11.23
CA GLU A 487 12.66 -5.42 11.45
C GLU A 487 11.84 -6.15 12.55
N GLN A 488 11.99 -5.74 13.81
CA GLN A 488 11.12 -6.11 14.92
C GLN A 488 10.05 -5.03 15.13
N TRP A 489 9.37 -4.67 14.04
CA TRP A 489 8.39 -3.59 13.98
C TRP A 489 7.15 -3.82 14.87
N MET A 490 6.97 -5.05 15.36
CA MET A 490 5.92 -5.44 16.31
C MET A 490 6.33 -5.29 17.78
N LYS A 491 7.56 -4.86 18.08
CA LYS A 491 7.90 -4.48 19.46
C LYS A 491 7.10 -3.24 19.81
N PRO A 492 6.24 -3.29 20.85
CA PRO A 492 5.52 -2.10 21.29
C PRO A 492 6.53 -1.01 21.60
N LEU A 493 6.39 0.14 20.93
CA LEU A 493 7.11 1.36 21.30
C LEU A 493 6.75 1.65 22.75
N VAL A 494 7.72 1.48 23.66
CA VAL A 494 7.59 1.96 25.03
C VAL A 494 7.56 3.48 24.92
N VAL A 495 6.36 4.04 24.84
CA VAL A 495 6.16 5.46 25.09
C VAL A 495 6.61 5.67 26.53
N ARG A 496 7.82 6.22 26.72
CA ARG A 496 8.20 6.72 28.05
C ARG A 496 7.20 7.81 28.36
N GLN A 497 6.24 7.47 29.20
CA GLN A 497 5.39 8.45 29.85
C GLN A 497 6.35 9.42 30.55
N PRO A 498 6.26 10.74 30.31
CA PRO A 498 7.06 11.69 31.07
C PRO A 498 6.81 11.39 32.54
N ALA A 499 7.89 11.18 33.30
CA ALA A 499 7.81 10.84 34.71
C ALA A 499 6.84 11.84 35.35
N ALA A 500 5.81 11.32 36.03
CA ALA A 500 4.93 12.16 36.82
C ALA A 500 5.81 13.03 37.73
N PRO A 501 5.59 14.36 37.79
CA PRO A 501 6.38 15.21 38.66
C PRO A 501 6.09 14.79 40.10
N GLY A 502 7.00 14.02 40.71
CA GLY A 502 6.81 13.58 42.09
C GLY A 502 7.57 12.34 42.55
N THR A 503 8.16 11.52 41.67
CA THR A 503 8.83 10.29 42.13
C THR A 503 10.31 10.26 41.76
N ALA A 504 11.08 11.14 42.41
CA ALA A 504 12.51 10.89 42.55
C ALA A 504 12.70 9.71 43.52
N PRO A 505 13.51 8.69 43.19
CA PRO A 505 13.91 7.70 44.17
C PRO A 505 14.82 8.39 45.19
N MET A 506 14.38 8.45 46.45
CA MET A 506 15.19 8.91 47.58
C MET A 506 16.47 8.08 47.65
N PRO A 507 17.67 8.69 47.71
CA PRO A 507 18.88 7.96 48.01
C PRO A 507 18.83 7.47 49.46
N ALA A 508 19.08 6.18 49.64
CA ALA A 508 19.16 5.56 50.95
C ALA A 508 20.34 6.12 51.76
N GLY A 509 20.06 6.53 52.99
CA GLY A 509 21.05 6.69 54.05
C GLY A 509 21.28 8.12 54.50
N LEU A 510 20.71 8.47 55.66
CA LEU A 510 21.29 9.35 56.69
C LEU A 510 20.53 9.07 58.01
N PRO A 511 21.21 8.98 59.17
CA PRO A 511 20.62 8.53 60.42
C PRO A 511 19.76 9.62 61.07
N ALA A 512 18.73 9.16 61.78
CA ALA A 512 17.83 9.97 62.59
C ALA A 512 18.59 10.54 63.79
N ASP A 513 18.72 11.86 63.86
CA ASP A 513 18.76 12.64 65.11
C ASP A 513 18.80 14.13 64.75
N ALA A 514 17.63 14.77 64.75
CA ALA A 514 17.44 16.20 65.00
C ALA A 514 15.93 16.54 64.93
N VAL A 515 15.23 16.34 66.05
CA VAL A 515 13.97 17.04 66.30
C VAL A 515 14.30 18.28 67.14
N PRO A 516 13.80 19.46 66.73
CA PRO A 516 13.28 20.38 67.73
C PRO A 516 11.84 20.79 67.40
N THR A 517 10.95 20.35 68.29
CA THR A 517 9.84 21.07 68.93
C THR A 517 9.19 22.24 68.17
N THR A 518 7.98 22.00 67.65
CA THR A 518 7.06 23.05 67.19
C THR A 518 6.31 23.67 68.37
N GLY A 519 6.38 24.99 68.50
CA GLY A 519 5.56 25.79 69.41
C GLY A 519 4.22 26.21 68.80
N THR A 520 3.19 26.06 69.63
CA THR A 520 1.84 26.61 69.75
C THR A 520 1.41 27.82 68.89
N LEU A 521 0.14 27.79 68.41
CA LEU A 521 -0.96 28.79 68.58
C LEU A 521 -2.13 28.39 67.64
N SER A 522 -3.20 27.76 68.14
CA SER A 522 -4.49 28.30 68.67
C SER A 522 -5.58 28.72 67.66
N ALA A 523 -6.68 27.93 67.71
CA ALA A 523 -8.11 28.27 67.67
C ALA A 523 -8.79 28.89 66.41
N THR A 524 -9.91 28.26 65.99
CA THR A 524 -11.31 28.80 65.95
C THR A 524 -12.11 27.79 65.10
N ASP A 525 -12.92 26.92 65.70
CA ASP A 525 -14.32 27.07 66.14
C ASP A 525 -15.37 27.16 65.00
N THR A 526 -16.41 26.36 65.18
CA THR A 526 -17.54 26.02 64.30
C THR A 526 -18.69 27.02 64.37
N LEU A 527 -19.55 27.10 63.32
CA LEU A 527 -21.05 27.16 63.32
C LEU A 527 -21.68 27.90 62.08
N PRO A 528 -23.02 27.81 61.81
CA PRO A 528 -23.58 27.53 60.47
C PRO A 528 -24.73 28.48 59.98
N THR A 529 -25.40 28.07 58.87
CA THR A 529 -26.82 28.26 58.41
C THR A 529 -27.54 29.63 58.39
N THR A 530 -28.17 29.92 57.23
CA THR A 530 -29.52 30.52 56.92
C THR A 530 -29.66 31.97 56.38
N ASP A 531 -30.41 32.05 55.25
CA ASP A 531 -31.34 33.08 54.69
C ASP A 531 -31.01 34.59 54.54
N ALA A 532 -31.17 35.10 53.30
CA ALA A 532 -32.25 36.03 52.88
C ALA A 532 -31.91 36.87 51.60
N LEU A 533 -32.91 36.99 50.69
CA LEU A 533 -33.04 37.87 49.49
C LEU A 533 -33.37 39.34 49.88
N PRO A 534 -33.46 40.39 48.98
CA PRO A 534 -33.82 40.36 47.55
C PRO A 534 -33.20 41.39 46.53
N ALA A 535 -33.39 41.07 45.24
CA ALA A 535 -33.78 41.88 44.05
C ALA A 535 -33.10 43.20 43.60
N THR A 536 -32.53 43.19 42.39
CA THR A 536 -32.77 44.05 41.18
C THR A 536 -31.81 43.57 40.08
N GLY A 537 -32.04 43.49 38.77
CA GLY A 537 -33.11 43.77 37.82
C GLY A 537 -32.50 43.57 36.40
N GLU A 538 -33.33 43.11 35.43
CA GLU A 538 -33.09 42.98 33.97
C GLU A 538 -32.42 41.70 33.38
N ARG A 539 -33.16 41.07 32.45
CA ARG A 539 -32.83 39.96 31.50
C ARG A 539 -32.50 40.58 30.10
N PRO A 540 -32.22 39.84 28.98
CA PRO A 540 -32.01 38.39 28.73
C PRO A 540 -30.83 38.03 27.78
N ALA A 541 -30.43 36.74 27.66
CA ALA A 541 -30.02 36.08 26.39
C ALA A 541 -29.66 34.58 26.57
N GLN A 542 -30.02 33.77 25.58
CA GLN A 542 -29.82 32.32 25.45
C GLN A 542 -28.33 31.91 25.27
N PRO A 543 -27.95 30.64 25.52
CA PRO A 543 -26.55 30.24 25.66
C PRO A 543 -25.86 30.05 24.29
N GLY A 544 -24.76 30.78 24.10
CA GLY A 544 -23.79 30.52 23.04
C GLY A 544 -22.83 29.40 23.43
N VAL A 545 -22.79 28.36 22.61
CA VAL A 545 -21.80 27.27 22.63
C VAL A 545 -20.41 27.90 22.44
N ARG A 546 -19.55 27.85 23.46
CA ARG A 546 -18.12 28.15 23.31
C ARG A 546 -17.43 27.01 22.59
N GLU A 547 -16.94 27.34 21.41
CA GLU A 547 -15.99 26.57 20.60
C GLU A 547 -14.71 26.34 21.40
N ILE A 548 -14.45 25.09 21.81
CA ILE A 548 -13.18 24.69 22.43
C ILE A 548 -12.23 24.34 21.29
N MET A 549 -11.36 25.29 20.92
CA MET A 549 -10.13 25.02 20.18
C MET A 549 -9.21 24.18 21.07
N PRO A 550 -8.67 23.04 20.63
CA PRO A 550 -7.62 22.36 21.39
C PRO A 550 -6.32 23.17 21.32
N GLU A 551 -5.69 23.36 22.49
CA GLU A 551 -4.41 24.03 22.66
C GLU A 551 -3.31 23.39 21.80
N VAL A 552 -2.59 24.24 21.05
CA VAL A 552 -1.34 23.89 20.39
C VAL A 552 -0.23 23.93 21.45
N PRO A 553 0.54 22.86 21.69
CA PRO A 553 1.63 22.92 22.64
C PRO A 553 2.76 23.82 22.11
N SER A 554 3.13 24.81 22.92
CA SER A 554 4.29 25.69 22.70
C SER A 554 5.60 24.90 22.82
N TYR A 555 6.47 25.03 21.81
CA TYR A 555 7.79 24.44 21.76
C TYR A 555 8.72 25.07 22.81
N VAL A 556 9.36 24.23 23.65
CA VAL A 556 10.42 24.62 24.58
C VAL A 556 11.74 24.05 24.04
N PRO A 557 12.76 24.86 23.71
CA PRO A 557 14.04 24.37 23.20
C PRO A 557 14.85 23.67 24.31
N ALA A 558 15.54 22.59 23.95
CA ALA A 558 16.46 21.89 24.83
C ALA A 558 17.72 22.72 25.14
N PRO A 559 18.29 22.63 26.35
CA PRO A 559 19.53 23.35 26.68
C PRO A 559 20.73 22.80 25.88
N PRO A 560 21.73 23.63 25.57
CA PRO A 560 22.89 23.23 24.78
C PRO A 560 23.73 22.19 25.53
N VAL A 561 24.09 21.11 24.83
CA VAL A 561 25.04 20.10 25.31
C VAL A 561 26.43 20.74 25.34
N GLY A 562 27.03 20.82 26.53
CA GLY A 562 28.39 21.33 26.73
C GLY A 562 29.43 20.49 25.97
N GLY A 563 30.32 21.18 25.26
CA GLY A 563 31.49 20.57 24.61
C GLY A 563 32.52 20.05 25.63
N PRO A 564 33.46 19.20 25.20
CA PRO A 564 34.44 18.58 26.09
C PRO A 564 35.41 19.63 26.66
N ALA A 565 35.56 19.60 27.98
CA ALA A 565 36.46 20.46 28.74
C ALA A 565 37.93 20.05 28.56
N ASP A 566 38.79 21.07 28.49
CA ASP A 566 40.25 21.01 28.48
C ASP A 566 40.83 20.17 29.63
N ALA A 567 41.84 19.35 29.31
CA ALA A 567 42.74 18.74 30.29
C ALA A 567 43.90 19.70 30.61
N PRO A 568 44.32 19.85 31.89
CA PRO A 568 45.41 20.75 32.24
C PRO A 568 46.79 20.10 31.98
N ARG A 569 47.60 20.84 31.23
CA ARG A 569 49.07 20.84 31.06
C ARG A 569 49.86 19.53 31.10
#